data_AF-A0A251R048-F1
#
_entry.id   AF-A0A251R048-F1
#
_cell.length_a   1.000
_cell.length_b   1.000
_cell.length_c   1.000
_cell.angle_alpha   90.00
_cell.angle_beta   90.00
_cell.angle_gamma   90.00
#
_symmetry.space_group_name_H-M   'P 1'
#
loop_
_entity.id
_entity.type
_entity.pdbx_description
1 polymer ?
#
loop_
_entity_poly.entity_id
_entity_poly.type
_entity_poly.pdbx_seq_one_letter_code
_entity_poly.pdbx_strand_id
1 'polypeptide(L)'
;MVSTCPTMLSLSRISSNSLPYLPSRSPAKVTRIRATSADTGHSQPPSSSSEKKNPLAVVWDAPRTIWKATLRPLSDFGFGRRSIWEGGVGLFLVSGAVLLALSLAWLRGYQLRSRFRKYFAVFEFTQACGISTGTPVRIRGVNVGSVVRVNSSLESIEAVVEVEDDKTVIPRNSLIEVNQSGLLMETRIDITPRYPIPNIAVGPLHPECDKEGLIVCDRQKMKGYQGVSLDALVGIFTRLGREVEEIGIANTYSLVERVASVVEEAKPLLIKIQAMAEDVQPLLAEFRDSGLLKEVDSLTRSLTQVSEDVR
;
A
#
# COMPACT_ATOMS: atom_id res chain seq x y z
N MET A 1 -15.86 55.45 -11.86
CA MET A 1 -16.28 54.71 -13.06
C MET A 1 -16.57 53.28 -12.60
N VAL A 2 -17.82 52.81 -12.64
CA VAL A 2 -18.56 52.33 -13.84
C VAL A 2 -17.95 50.99 -14.29
N SER A 3 -18.51 49.84 -13.87
CA SER A 3 -19.62 49.09 -14.52
C SER A 3 -19.06 48.03 -15.52
N THR A 4 -19.63 46.85 -15.78
CA THR A 4 -20.99 46.32 -15.52
C THR A 4 -21.00 44.77 -15.51
N CYS A 5 -21.88 44.16 -14.71
CA CYS A 5 -22.60 42.92 -15.07
C CYS A 5 -24.08 43.31 -15.30
N PRO A 6 -24.80 42.76 -16.31
CA PRO A 6 -25.48 41.46 -16.18
C PRO A 6 -25.30 40.64 -17.49
N THR A 7 -26.14 39.73 -18.01
CA THR A 7 -27.52 39.22 -17.77
C THR A 7 -27.52 37.77 -18.32
N MET A 8 -28.09 36.72 -17.71
CA MET A 8 -29.51 36.43 -17.41
C MET A 8 -30.49 36.70 -18.56
N LEU A 9 -31.09 35.63 -19.12
CA LEU A 9 -32.25 35.72 -20.00
C LEU A 9 -33.29 34.66 -19.60
N SER A 10 -34.43 35.17 -19.12
CA SER A 10 -35.72 34.46 -19.09
C SER A 10 -36.42 34.70 -20.45
N LEU A 11 -37.64 34.25 -20.77
CA LEU A 11 -38.79 33.88 -19.94
C LEU A 11 -39.83 33.18 -20.84
N SER A 12 -40.51 32.13 -20.37
CA SER A 12 -41.86 31.80 -20.86
C SER A 12 -42.67 31.03 -19.81
N ARG A 13 -43.62 31.73 -19.17
CA ARG A 13 -44.71 31.10 -18.44
C ARG A 13 -45.79 30.71 -19.44
N ILE A 14 -46.34 29.50 -19.32
CA ILE A 14 -47.74 29.24 -19.70
C ILE A 14 -48.43 28.68 -18.47
N SER A 15 -49.56 29.28 -18.12
CA SER A 15 -50.46 28.81 -17.06
C SER A 15 -51.83 28.64 -17.68
N SER A 16 -52.44 27.47 -17.48
CA SER A 16 -53.85 27.24 -17.75
C SER A 16 -54.39 26.21 -16.77
N ASN A 17 -55.53 26.52 -16.14
CA ASN A 17 -56.24 25.60 -15.27
C ASN A 17 -57.11 24.65 -16.09
N SER A 18 -57.10 23.36 -15.76
CA SER A 18 -58.30 22.52 -15.90
C SER A 18 -58.22 21.24 -15.06
N LEU A 19 -59.16 21.10 -14.12
CA LEU A 19 -59.57 19.81 -13.58
C LEU A 19 -60.48 19.11 -14.62
N PRO A 20 -60.47 17.77 -14.64
CA PRO A 20 -61.57 17.04 -14.01
C PRO A 20 -61.03 15.98 -13.02
N TYR A 21 -61.48 15.91 -11.77
CA TYR A 21 -62.83 15.48 -11.36
C TYR A 21 -63.33 14.23 -12.10
N LEU A 22 -62.90 13.04 -11.64
CA LEU A 22 -63.60 11.79 -11.88
C LEU A 22 -64.37 11.38 -10.61
N PRO A 23 -65.65 10.98 -10.71
CA PRO A 23 -66.52 10.85 -9.54
C PRO A 23 -66.38 9.49 -8.84
N SER A 24 -66.55 9.52 -7.51
CA SER A 24 -66.90 8.33 -6.75
C SER A 24 -68.34 7.89 -7.06
N ARG A 25 -68.51 6.64 -7.52
CA ARG A 25 -69.72 5.86 -7.18
C ARG A 25 -69.52 4.35 -7.36
N SER A 26 -69.82 3.61 -6.31
CA SER A 26 -70.18 2.19 -6.42
C SER A 26 -71.61 2.05 -6.97
N PRO A 27 -72.04 0.83 -7.35
CA PRO A 27 -72.65 -0.02 -6.33
C PRO A 27 -72.16 -1.47 -6.34
N ALA A 28 -72.17 -2.12 -5.18
CA ALA A 28 -71.94 -3.55 -5.07
C ALA A 28 -73.11 -4.35 -5.67
N LYS A 29 -72.82 -5.34 -6.54
CA LYS A 29 -73.77 -6.41 -6.87
C LYS A 29 -73.47 -7.63 -6.00
N VAL A 30 -74.23 -7.76 -4.91
CA VAL A 30 -74.25 -8.97 -4.08
C VAL A 30 -75.03 -10.05 -4.82
N THR A 31 -74.33 -10.95 -5.53
CA THR A 31 -74.95 -12.09 -6.20
C THR A 31 -75.32 -13.16 -5.18
N ARG A 32 -76.50 -13.00 -4.59
CA ARG A 32 -77.08 -13.90 -3.57
C ARG A 32 -77.43 -15.26 -4.20
N ILE A 33 -76.47 -16.19 -4.20
CA ILE A 33 -76.72 -17.57 -4.66
C ILE A 33 -77.75 -18.22 -3.72
N ARG A 34 -78.93 -18.52 -4.26
CA ARG A 34 -80.02 -19.21 -3.57
C ARG A 34 -79.78 -20.71 -3.65
N ALA A 35 -79.39 -21.33 -2.55
CA ALA A 35 -79.46 -22.79 -2.43
C ALA A 35 -80.93 -23.21 -2.34
N THR A 36 -81.40 -23.99 -3.32
CA THR A 36 -82.68 -24.70 -3.27
C THR A 36 -82.42 -26.13 -2.84
N SER A 37 -82.75 -26.46 -1.59
CA SER A 37 -82.81 -27.85 -1.14
C SER A 37 -83.99 -28.56 -1.81
N ALA A 38 -83.71 -29.64 -2.53
CA ALA A 38 -84.70 -30.66 -2.90
C ALA A 38 -84.23 -31.98 -2.30
N ASP A 39 -85.10 -32.64 -1.56
CA ASP A 39 -84.85 -33.91 -0.87
C ASP A 39 -86.15 -34.73 -0.85
N THR A 40 -86.08 -35.99 -0.42
CA THR A 40 -87.12 -37.03 -0.39
C THR A 40 -87.46 -37.66 -1.75
N GLY A 41 -86.82 -38.79 -2.01
CA GLY A 41 -87.14 -39.76 -3.07
C GLY A 41 -86.40 -41.08 -2.81
N HIS A 42 -87.10 -42.12 -2.35
CA HIS A 42 -86.47 -43.37 -1.90
C HIS A 42 -85.85 -44.20 -3.04
N SER A 43 -84.71 -44.85 -2.75
CA SER A 43 -84.51 -46.31 -2.91
C SER A 43 -83.21 -46.77 -2.24
N GLN A 44 -83.14 -48.05 -1.84
CA GLN A 44 -81.99 -48.67 -1.17
C GLN A 44 -81.56 -49.98 -1.93
N PRO A 45 -80.57 -50.78 -1.48
CA PRO A 45 -79.35 -51.06 -2.25
C PRO A 45 -79.34 -52.46 -2.89
N PRO A 46 -78.18 -52.96 -3.42
CA PRO A 46 -77.32 -53.76 -2.53
C PRO A 46 -75.78 -53.71 -2.77
N SER A 47 -75.05 -53.94 -1.67
CA SER A 47 -73.80 -54.72 -1.51
C SER A 47 -72.55 -54.54 -2.42
N SER A 48 -71.44 -54.20 -1.72
CA SER A 48 -70.10 -54.83 -1.77
C SER A 48 -69.23 -54.84 -3.05
N SER A 49 -68.03 -54.26 -2.94
CA SER A 49 -66.75 -55.00 -2.96
C SER A 49 -65.58 -54.06 -2.57
N SER A 50 -64.43 -54.61 -2.17
CA SER A 50 -63.24 -53.83 -1.81
C SER A 50 -62.11 -54.05 -2.83
N GLU A 51 -61.58 -52.97 -3.39
CA GLU A 51 -60.33 -52.99 -4.15
C GLU A 51 -59.31 -52.00 -3.59
N LYS A 52 -58.10 -52.51 -3.33
CA LYS A 52 -56.95 -51.71 -2.88
C LYS A 52 -56.34 -50.99 -4.09
N LYS A 53 -56.58 -49.69 -4.24
CA LYS A 53 -55.88 -48.88 -5.25
C LYS A 53 -54.57 -48.33 -4.69
N ASN A 54 -53.46 -48.69 -5.34
CA ASN A 54 -52.10 -48.46 -4.84
C ASN A 54 -51.73 -46.96 -4.88
N PRO A 55 -51.24 -46.36 -3.79
CA PRO A 55 -50.97 -44.92 -3.72
C PRO A 55 -49.83 -44.45 -4.64
N LEU A 56 -48.96 -45.36 -5.08
CA LEU A 56 -47.76 -45.03 -5.86
C LEU A 56 -48.04 -44.69 -7.33
N ALA A 57 -49.21 -45.05 -7.88
CA ALA A 57 -49.59 -44.68 -9.25
C ALA A 57 -49.78 -43.15 -9.40
N VAL A 58 -50.30 -42.50 -8.34
CA VAL A 58 -50.59 -41.06 -8.33
C VAL A 58 -49.31 -40.21 -8.49
N VAL A 59 -48.17 -40.71 -8.02
CA VAL A 59 -46.89 -39.99 -8.03
C VAL A 59 -46.29 -39.88 -9.45
N TRP A 60 -46.47 -40.90 -10.30
CA TRP A 60 -45.84 -40.94 -11.64
C TRP A 60 -46.63 -40.21 -12.73
N ASP A 61 -47.97 -40.12 -12.63
CA ASP A 61 -48.80 -39.39 -13.61
C ASP A 61 -49.02 -37.90 -13.26
N ALA A 62 -48.77 -37.50 -12.00
CA ALA A 62 -48.79 -36.10 -11.57
C ALA A 62 -47.95 -35.15 -12.47
N PRO A 63 -46.65 -35.39 -12.75
CA PRO A 63 -45.86 -34.47 -13.57
C PRO A 63 -46.42 -34.31 -15.00
N ARG A 64 -46.93 -35.38 -15.60
CA ARG A 64 -47.46 -35.38 -16.98
C ARG A 64 -48.83 -34.70 -17.10
N THR A 65 -49.71 -34.88 -16.10
CA THR A 65 -51.02 -34.25 -16.08
C THR A 65 -50.93 -32.75 -15.78
N ILE A 66 -50.07 -32.36 -14.82
CA ILE A 66 -49.79 -30.95 -14.50
C ILE A 66 -49.16 -30.23 -15.70
N TRP A 67 -48.12 -30.79 -16.35
CA TRP A 67 -47.55 -30.19 -17.56
C TRP A 67 -48.58 -29.93 -18.66
N LYS A 68 -49.48 -30.90 -18.91
CA LYS A 68 -50.55 -30.76 -19.90
C LYS A 68 -51.62 -29.73 -19.51
N ALA A 69 -51.82 -29.46 -18.23
CA ALA A 69 -52.71 -28.39 -17.76
C ALA A 69 -52.04 -27.01 -17.93
N THR A 70 -50.80 -26.85 -17.48
CA THR A 70 -50.09 -25.56 -17.48
C THR A 70 -49.69 -25.09 -18.88
N LEU A 71 -49.46 -25.99 -19.84
CA LEU A 71 -49.08 -25.62 -21.21
C LEU A 71 -50.26 -25.29 -22.14
N ARG A 72 -51.49 -25.70 -21.82
CA ARG A 72 -52.69 -25.39 -22.64
C ARG A 72 -52.93 -23.90 -22.88
N PRO A 73 -52.92 -23.01 -21.85
CA PRO A 73 -53.10 -21.57 -22.09
C PRO A 73 -51.91 -20.91 -22.80
N LEU A 74 -50.78 -21.60 -22.96
CA LEU A 74 -49.61 -21.11 -23.70
C LEU A 74 -49.65 -21.49 -25.19
N SER A 75 -50.45 -22.50 -25.57
CA SER A 75 -50.62 -22.92 -26.98
C SER A 75 -51.63 -22.10 -27.79
N ASP A 76 -52.41 -21.22 -27.15
CA ASP A 76 -53.35 -20.32 -27.84
C ASP A 76 -52.66 -19.05 -28.38
N PHE A 77 -51.45 -18.74 -27.93
CA PHE A 77 -50.54 -17.89 -28.68
C PHE A 77 -50.05 -18.70 -29.89
N GLY A 78 -50.32 -18.21 -31.11
CA GLY A 78 -50.31 -18.97 -32.38
C GLY A 78 -48.97 -19.51 -32.91
N PHE A 79 -48.15 -20.09 -32.03
CA PHE A 79 -46.86 -20.70 -32.34
C PHE A 79 -47.04 -22.16 -32.77
N GLY A 80 -47.05 -22.40 -34.09
CA GLY A 80 -47.04 -23.75 -34.65
C GLY A 80 -45.83 -24.56 -34.17
N ARG A 81 -45.93 -25.91 -34.18
CA ARG A 81 -44.96 -26.84 -33.56
C ARG A 81 -43.48 -26.65 -33.95
N ARG A 82 -43.18 -25.99 -35.08
CA ARG A 82 -41.81 -25.61 -35.49
C ARG A 82 -41.32 -24.34 -34.77
N SER A 83 -42.13 -23.29 -34.75
CA SER A 83 -41.83 -22.02 -34.08
C SER A 83 -41.65 -22.10 -32.56
N ILE A 84 -42.22 -23.12 -31.91
CA ILE A 84 -41.94 -23.41 -30.49
C ILE A 84 -40.46 -23.77 -30.29
N TRP A 85 -39.84 -24.47 -31.24
CA TRP A 85 -38.41 -24.83 -31.21
C TRP A 85 -37.55 -23.60 -31.49
N GLU A 86 -37.90 -22.81 -32.51
CA GLU A 86 -37.19 -21.58 -32.90
C GLU A 86 -37.19 -20.54 -31.78
N GLY A 87 -38.36 -20.27 -31.17
CA GLY A 87 -38.48 -19.39 -30.00
C GLY A 87 -37.78 -19.94 -28.75
N GLY A 88 -37.76 -21.26 -28.57
CA GLY A 88 -37.04 -21.93 -27.48
C GLY A 88 -35.52 -21.71 -27.55
N VAL A 89 -34.92 -21.74 -28.74
CA VAL A 89 -33.49 -21.44 -28.94
C VAL A 89 -33.20 -19.96 -28.63
N GLY A 90 -34.05 -19.04 -29.08
CA GLY A 90 -33.92 -17.62 -28.76
C GLY A 90 -33.96 -17.35 -27.24
N LEU A 91 -34.94 -17.92 -26.54
CA LEU A 91 -35.06 -17.80 -25.09
C LEU A 91 -33.87 -18.45 -24.35
N PHE A 92 -33.36 -19.58 -24.83
CA PHE A 92 -32.18 -20.23 -24.26
C PHE A 92 -30.92 -19.36 -24.39
N LEU A 93 -30.69 -18.74 -25.56
CA LEU A 93 -29.55 -17.85 -25.78
C LEU A 93 -29.62 -16.58 -24.90
N VAL A 94 -30.81 -15.96 -24.80
CA VAL A 94 -31.02 -14.78 -23.93
C VAL A 94 -30.84 -15.14 -22.45
N SER A 95 -31.42 -16.26 -22.01
CA SER A 95 -31.28 -16.75 -20.62
C SER A 95 -29.82 -17.08 -20.29
N GLY A 96 -29.11 -17.76 -21.19
CA GLY A 96 -27.69 -18.08 -21.06
C GLY A 96 -26.81 -16.82 -20.96
N ALA A 97 -27.08 -15.81 -21.79
CA ALA A 97 -26.37 -14.53 -21.75
C ALA A 97 -26.61 -13.78 -20.41
N VAL A 98 -27.84 -13.77 -19.90
CA VAL A 98 -28.19 -13.15 -18.61
C VAL A 98 -27.51 -13.89 -17.44
N LEU A 99 -27.56 -15.23 -17.41
CA LEU A 99 -26.91 -16.03 -16.38
C LEU A 99 -25.38 -15.85 -16.41
N LEU A 100 -24.77 -15.79 -17.60
CA LEU A 100 -23.33 -15.56 -17.76
C LEU A 100 -22.94 -14.14 -17.30
N ALA A 101 -23.74 -13.12 -17.64
CA ALA A 101 -23.51 -11.75 -17.17
C ALA A 101 -23.60 -11.63 -15.63
N LEU A 102 -24.61 -12.26 -15.02
CA LEU A 102 -24.76 -12.33 -13.56
C LEU A 102 -23.60 -13.07 -12.89
N SER A 103 -23.16 -14.20 -13.47
CA SER A 103 -22.00 -14.96 -12.99
C SER A 103 -20.70 -14.13 -13.03
N LEU A 104 -20.43 -13.44 -14.14
CA LEU A 104 -19.27 -12.55 -14.27
C LEU A 104 -19.34 -11.34 -13.32
N ALA A 105 -20.53 -10.78 -13.08
CA ALA A 105 -20.74 -9.72 -12.11
C ALA A 105 -20.48 -10.22 -10.67
N TRP A 106 -20.93 -11.43 -10.33
CA TRP A 106 -20.69 -12.06 -9.02
C TRP A 106 -19.21 -12.38 -8.79
N LEU A 107 -18.54 -12.99 -9.77
CA LEU A 107 -17.11 -13.31 -9.74
C LEU A 107 -16.25 -12.06 -9.55
N ARG A 108 -16.50 -11.01 -10.35
CA ARG A 108 -15.84 -9.71 -10.17
C ARG A 108 -16.16 -9.10 -8.81
N GLY A 109 -17.43 -9.07 -8.42
CA GLY A 109 -17.87 -8.51 -7.14
C GLY A 109 -17.19 -9.17 -5.93
N TYR A 110 -17.03 -10.50 -5.95
CA TYR A 110 -16.35 -11.25 -4.89
C TYR A 110 -14.84 -10.96 -4.84
N GLN A 111 -14.14 -11.02 -5.98
CA GLN A 111 -12.70 -10.72 -6.04
C GLN A 111 -12.40 -9.27 -5.64
N LEU A 112 -13.17 -8.30 -6.15
CA LEU A 112 -13.04 -6.89 -5.76
C LEU A 112 -13.32 -6.70 -4.27
N ARG A 113 -14.39 -7.29 -3.72
CA ARG A 113 -14.73 -7.16 -2.29
C ARG A 113 -13.64 -7.70 -1.36
N SER A 114 -12.90 -8.75 -1.78
CA SER A 114 -11.74 -9.23 -1.02
C SER A 114 -10.46 -8.40 -1.23
N ARG A 115 -10.39 -7.54 -2.24
CA ARG A 115 -9.22 -6.67 -2.55
C ARG A 115 -9.44 -5.21 -2.18
N PHE A 116 -10.59 -4.88 -1.58
CA PHE A 116 -10.96 -3.53 -1.13
C PHE A 116 -11.17 -3.41 0.39
N ARG A 117 -10.84 -4.45 1.17
CA ARG A 117 -10.81 -4.36 2.63
C ARG A 117 -9.51 -3.78 3.12
N LYS A 118 -9.37 -2.48 2.87
CA LYS A 118 -8.26 -1.66 3.32
C LYS A 118 -8.53 -1.15 4.73
N TYR A 119 -7.47 -0.97 5.52
CA TYR A 119 -7.52 -0.27 6.80
C TYR A 119 -6.42 0.78 6.87
N PHE A 120 -6.60 1.74 7.76
CA PHE A 120 -5.64 2.81 7.99
C PHE A 120 -4.84 2.55 9.26
N ALA A 121 -3.56 2.89 9.23
CA ALA A 121 -2.71 2.97 10.42
C ALA A 121 -2.13 4.39 10.50
N VAL A 122 -1.86 4.89 11.71
CA VAL A 122 -1.24 6.21 11.91
C VAL A 122 0.11 6.01 12.57
N PHE A 123 1.17 6.39 11.88
CA PHE A 123 2.54 6.31 12.39
C PHE A 123 3.02 7.69 12.81
N GLU A 124 3.33 7.85 14.10
CA GLU A 124 3.83 9.07 14.70
C GLU A 124 5.36 9.03 14.78
N PHE A 125 6.01 10.02 14.16
CA PHE A 125 7.46 10.19 14.14
C PHE A 125 7.85 11.52 14.79
N THR A 126 8.88 11.55 15.63
CA THR A 126 9.46 12.81 16.13
C THR A 126 10.30 13.51 15.06
N GLN A 127 10.98 12.72 14.22
CA GLN A 127 11.77 13.19 13.08
C GLN A 127 11.68 12.14 11.97
N ALA A 128 11.60 12.60 10.71
CA ALA A 128 11.61 11.72 9.55
C ALA A 128 12.14 12.46 8.30
N CYS A 129 13.00 11.80 7.53
CA CYS A 129 13.47 12.32 6.25
C CYS A 129 12.46 12.01 5.14
N GLY A 130 11.98 13.04 4.44
CA GLY A 130 11.34 12.92 3.13
C GLY A 130 10.07 12.06 3.03
N ILE A 131 9.27 11.87 4.10
CA ILE A 131 7.95 11.20 3.96
C ILE A 131 7.03 12.09 3.13
N SER A 132 6.37 11.50 2.13
CA SER A 132 5.39 12.16 1.27
C SER A 132 4.18 11.27 1.01
N THR A 133 3.11 11.85 0.46
CA THR A 133 1.98 11.08 -0.06
C THR A 133 2.45 10.16 -1.19
N GLY A 134 2.19 8.86 -1.06
CA GLY A 134 2.71 7.82 -1.97
C GLY A 134 3.99 7.14 -1.49
N THR A 135 4.61 7.56 -0.37
CA THR A 135 5.72 6.81 0.24
C THR A 135 5.28 5.36 0.51
N PRO A 136 6.00 4.34 -0.01
CA PRO A 136 5.62 2.94 0.13
C PRO A 136 5.88 2.44 1.55
N VAL A 137 4.98 1.57 2.03
CA VAL A 137 5.08 0.93 3.35
C VAL A 137 5.28 -0.56 3.16
N ARG A 138 6.28 -1.11 3.86
CA ARG A 138 6.77 -2.48 3.67
C ARG A 138 6.80 -3.25 4.99
N ILE A 139 6.44 -4.52 4.95
CA ILE A 139 6.73 -5.47 6.05
C ILE A 139 7.82 -6.42 5.54
N ARG A 140 8.98 -6.43 6.22
CA ARG A 140 10.14 -7.27 5.86
C ARG A 140 10.49 -7.21 4.36
N GLY A 141 10.45 -6.01 3.78
CA GLY A 141 10.77 -5.73 2.37
C GLY A 141 9.62 -5.89 1.36
N VAL A 142 8.52 -6.56 1.71
CA VAL A 142 7.34 -6.71 0.84
C VAL A 142 6.44 -5.48 0.96
N ASN A 143 5.99 -4.89 -0.16
CA ASN A 143 5.05 -3.76 -0.14
C ASN A 143 3.67 -4.20 0.36
N VAL A 144 3.10 -3.45 1.31
CA VAL A 144 1.79 -3.76 1.93
C VAL A 144 0.82 -2.58 1.90
N GLY A 145 1.27 -1.39 1.54
CA GLY A 145 0.49 -0.16 1.61
C GLY A 145 1.28 1.07 1.21
N SER A 146 0.68 2.24 1.39
CA SER A 146 1.32 3.54 1.12
C SER A 146 0.78 4.64 2.04
N VAL A 147 1.56 5.72 2.19
CA VAL A 147 1.15 6.92 2.93
C VAL A 147 0.13 7.71 2.10
N VAL A 148 -1.10 7.85 2.60
CA VAL A 148 -2.18 8.62 1.94
C VAL A 148 -2.13 10.09 2.33
N ARG A 149 -1.72 10.41 3.56
CA ARG A 149 -1.62 11.78 4.08
C ARG A 149 -0.51 11.89 5.12
N VAL A 150 0.18 13.03 5.16
CA VAL A 150 1.10 13.40 6.23
C VAL A 150 0.55 14.66 6.92
N ASN A 151 0.51 14.67 8.25
CA ASN A 151 0.24 15.87 9.05
C ASN A 151 1.50 16.22 9.84
N SER A 152 2.11 17.36 9.57
CA SER A 152 3.19 17.90 10.41
C SER A 152 2.60 18.75 11.54
N SER A 153 2.94 18.41 12.78
CA SER A 153 2.78 19.27 13.96
C SER A 153 4.16 19.77 14.42
N LEU A 154 4.21 20.66 15.42
CA LEU A 154 5.46 21.18 15.97
C LEU A 154 6.26 20.15 16.80
N GLU A 155 5.58 19.13 17.33
CA GLU A 155 6.17 18.10 18.20
C GLU A 155 6.36 16.74 17.48
N SER A 156 5.45 16.38 16.57
CA SER A 156 5.50 15.11 15.84
C SER A 156 4.86 15.19 14.44
N ILE A 157 5.19 14.22 13.59
CA ILE A 157 4.71 14.04 12.23
C ILE A 157 3.83 12.78 12.20
N GLU A 158 2.57 12.92 11.82
CA GLU A 158 1.65 11.80 11.62
C GLU A 158 1.59 11.37 10.16
N ALA A 159 2.12 10.19 9.83
CA ALA A 159 1.88 9.55 8.55
C ALA A 159 0.63 8.66 8.63
N VAL A 160 -0.42 9.01 7.89
CA VAL A 160 -1.61 8.17 7.71
C VAL A 160 -1.35 7.21 6.56
N VAL A 161 -1.17 5.93 6.90
CA VAL A 161 -0.91 4.82 5.99
C VAL A 161 -2.21 4.10 5.67
N GLU A 162 -2.38 3.69 4.42
CA GLU A 162 -3.41 2.75 3.96
C GLU A 162 -2.77 1.40 3.65
N VAL A 163 -3.26 0.33 4.28
CA VAL A 163 -2.82 -1.06 4.07
C VAL A 163 -3.78 -1.76 3.10
N GLU A 164 -3.25 -2.50 2.13
CA GLU A 164 -4.01 -3.01 0.98
C GLU A 164 -4.96 -4.18 1.27
N ASP A 165 -4.70 -4.99 2.30
CA ASP A 165 -5.43 -6.25 2.58
C ASP A 165 -5.65 -6.43 4.10
N ASP A 166 -6.87 -6.82 4.52
CA ASP A 166 -7.23 -7.05 5.93
C ASP A 166 -6.52 -8.27 6.56
N LYS A 167 -5.89 -9.12 5.73
CA LYS A 167 -5.02 -10.23 6.16
C LYS A 167 -3.61 -9.77 6.51
N THR A 168 -3.18 -8.59 6.05
CA THR A 168 -1.84 -8.06 6.34
C THR A 168 -1.86 -7.33 7.68
N VAL A 169 -1.69 -8.09 8.74
CA VAL A 169 -1.73 -7.60 10.13
C VAL A 169 -0.36 -7.07 10.56
N ILE A 170 -0.35 -5.91 11.23
CA ILE A 170 0.85 -5.31 11.84
C ILE A 170 0.81 -5.58 13.36
N PRO A 171 1.73 -6.39 13.92
CA PRO A 171 1.86 -6.57 15.37
C PRO A 171 2.33 -5.29 16.08
N ARG A 172 1.81 -5.01 17.29
CA ARG A 172 2.23 -3.83 18.09
C ARG A 172 3.68 -3.86 18.55
N ASN A 173 4.31 -5.03 18.62
CA ASN A 173 5.73 -5.15 18.94
C ASN A 173 6.65 -4.94 17.71
N SER A 174 6.10 -4.52 16.57
CA SER A 174 6.90 -4.17 15.39
C SER A 174 7.66 -2.87 15.60
N LEU A 175 8.93 -2.86 15.19
CA LEU A 175 9.68 -1.64 14.98
C LEU A 175 9.24 -1.02 13.65
N ILE A 176 8.88 0.27 13.66
CA ILE A 176 8.55 1.05 12.46
C ILE A 176 9.67 2.05 12.26
N GLU A 177 10.35 1.99 11.10
CA GLU A 177 11.47 2.85 10.76
C GLU A 177 11.24 3.53 9.40
N VAL A 178 11.55 4.84 9.33
CA VAL A 178 11.63 5.57 8.07
C VAL A 178 13.07 5.47 7.56
N ASN A 179 13.26 4.70 6.49
CA ASN A 179 14.54 4.53 5.82
C ASN A 179 14.53 5.29 4.50
N GLN A 180 15.62 5.99 4.21
CA GLN A 180 15.83 6.74 2.98
C GLN A 180 17.07 6.14 2.31
N SER A 181 16.90 5.42 1.20
CA SER A 181 17.94 4.51 0.69
C SER A 181 17.81 4.14 -0.79
N GLY A 182 18.96 3.93 -1.43
CA GLY A 182 19.10 3.69 -2.86
C GLY A 182 19.63 4.93 -3.61
N LEU A 183 20.04 4.75 -4.86
CA LEU A 183 20.73 5.79 -5.65
C LEU A 183 19.90 7.06 -5.87
N LEU A 184 18.57 6.95 -5.86
CA LEU A 184 17.62 8.05 -6.02
C LEU A 184 17.08 8.59 -4.67
N MET A 185 17.70 8.20 -3.55
CA MET A 185 17.39 8.69 -2.21
C MET A 185 15.91 8.49 -1.78
N GLU A 186 15.29 7.40 -2.24
CA GLU A 186 13.88 7.09 -1.98
C GLU A 186 13.60 6.81 -0.50
N THR A 187 12.67 7.58 0.07
CA THR A 187 12.03 7.31 1.37
C THR A 187 11.10 6.11 1.30
N ARG A 188 11.18 5.22 2.29
CA ARG A 188 10.28 4.07 2.49
C ARG A 188 10.03 3.89 3.99
N ILE A 189 8.87 3.37 4.36
CA ILE A 189 8.59 2.99 5.76
C ILE A 189 8.70 1.47 5.86
N ASP A 190 9.70 0.99 6.60
CA ASP A 190 9.91 -0.43 6.86
C ASP A 190 9.36 -0.81 8.24
N ILE A 191 8.62 -1.90 8.27
CA ILE A 191 8.00 -2.48 9.46
C ILE A 191 8.68 -3.83 9.73
N THR A 192 9.28 -3.95 10.90
CA THR A 192 10.03 -5.12 11.35
C THR A 192 9.37 -5.72 12.60
N PRO A 193 8.48 -6.72 12.45
CA PRO A 193 7.89 -7.43 13.59
C PRO A 193 8.95 -8.16 14.41
N ARG A 194 9.05 -7.81 15.70
CA ARG A 194 9.96 -8.44 16.66
C ARG A 194 9.42 -9.80 17.10
N TYR A 195 10.30 -10.67 17.61
CA TYR A 195 9.90 -11.95 18.19
C TYR A 195 9.63 -11.81 19.71
N PRO A 196 8.71 -12.61 20.29
CA PRO A 196 7.80 -13.53 19.60
C PRO A 196 6.75 -12.78 18.77
N ILE A 197 6.31 -13.39 17.66
CA ILE A 197 5.16 -12.89 16.90
C ILE A 197 3.89 -13.33 17.65
N PRO A 198 2.93 -12.44 17.95
CA PRO A 198 1.70 -12.82 18.64
C PRO A 198 0.85 -13.77 17.78
N ASN A 199 0.17 -14.71 18.44
CA ASN A 199 -0.91 -15.48 17.82
C ASN A 199 -2.14 -14.58 17.72
N ILE A 200 -2.50 -14.19 16.50
CA ILE A 200 -3.58 -13.24 16.23
C ILE A 200 -4.92 -13.98 16.22
N ALA A 201 -5.85 -13.59 17.08
CA ALA A 201 -7.22 -14.15 17.08
C ALA A 201 -8.18 -13.31 16.21
N VAL A 202 -7.99 -11.99 16.16
CA VAL A 202 -8.92 -11.02 15.58
C VAL A 202 -8.24 -10.13 14.52
N GLY A 203 -8.94 -9.83 13.43
CA GLY A 203 -8.44 -8.99 12.33
C GLY A 203 -8.59 -7.47 12.58
N PRO A 204 -7.80 -6.62 11.89
CA PRO A 204 -7.66 -5.18 12.18
C PRO A 204 -8.92 -4.32 11.98
N LEU A 205 -9.93 -4.82 11.24
CA LEU A 205 -11.22 -4.15 11.02
C LEU A 205 -12.35 -4.65 11.97
N HIS A 206 -12.06 -5.59 12.86
CA HIS A 206 -13.08 -6.18 13.74
C HIS A 206 -13.29 -5.30 15.00
N PRO A 207 -14.54 -5.12 15.48
CA PRO A 207 -14.85 -4.25 16.64
C PRO A 207 -14.26 -4.71 17.98
N GLU A 208 -13.53 -5.83 18.02
CA GLU A 208 -12.87 -6.36 19.22
C GLU A 208 -11.34 -6.32 19.13
N CYS A 209 -10.77 -5.80 18.03
CA CYS A 209 -9.33 -5.66 17.84
C CYS A 209 -8.66 -4.88 19.01
N ASP A 210 -9.30 -3.80 19.48
CA ASP A 210 -8.82 -3.01 20.61
C ASP A 210 -8.82 -3.75 21.96
N LYS A 211 -9.59 -4.84 22.09
CA LYS A 211 -9.59 -5.70 23.28
C LYS A 211 -8.42 -6.68 23.28
N GLU A 212 -8.00 -7.14 22.10
CA GLU A 212 -6.83 -8.02 21.95
C GLU A 212 -5.53 -7.24 22.12
N GLY A 213 -5.43 -6.04 21.51
CA GLY A 213 -4.31 -5.11 21.73
C GLY A 213 -2.93 -5.58 21.23
N LEU A 214 -2.82 -6.80 20.71
CA LEU A 214 -1.59 -7.38 20.14
C LEU A 214 -1.22 -6.79 18.77
N ILE A 215 -2.18 -6.16 18.09
CA ILE A 215 -2.08 -5.68 16.71
C ILE A 215 -2.50 -4.21 16.57
N VAL A 216 -2.28 -3.63 15.39
CA VAL A 216 -2.71 -2.28 15.03
C VAL A 216 -4.10 -2.34 14.37
N CYS A 217 -5.09 -1.71 14.99
CA CYS A 217 -6.47 -1.63 14.49
C CYS A 217 -6.68 -0.43 13.53
N ASP A 218 -7.83 -0.35 12.83
CA ASP A 218 -8.13 0.79 11.95
C ASP A 218 -7.99 2.14 12.67
N ARG A 219 -7.26 3.07 12.03
CA ARG A 219 -6.94 4.45 12.48
C ARG A 219 -6.15 4.53 13.79
N GLN A 220 -5.62 3.43 14.28
CA GLN A 220 -4.85 3.39 15.51
C GLN A 220 -3.45 4.00 15.35
N LYS A 221 -2.97 4.69 16.38
CA LYS A 221 -1.63 5.29 16.42
C LYS A 221 -0.57 4.28 16.90
N MET A 222 0.59 4.30 16.25
CA MET A 222 1.83 3.64 16.65
C MET A 222 2.99 4.64 16.57
N LYS A 223 4.00 4.49 17.42
CA LYS A 223 5.24 5.29 17.32
C LYS A 223 6.21 4.64 16.34
N GLY A 224 6.79 5.44 15.47
CA GLY A 224 7.88 5.07 14.57
C GLY A 224 9.11 5.96 14.79
N TYR A 225 10.23 5.53 14.23
CA TYR A 225 11.54 6.13 14.43
C TYR A 225 12.19 6.49 13.09
N GLN A 226 13.16 7.40 13.12
CA GLN A 226 14.06 7.64 11.98
C GLN A 226 15.06 6.48 11.91
N GLY A 227 15.13 5.81 10.77
CA GLY A 227 16.13 4.80 10.47
C GLY A 227 17.33 5.41 9.72
N VAL A 228 17.87 4.67 8.76
CA VAL A 228 19.00 5.15 7.94
C VAL A 228 18.55 6.28 7.02
N SER A 229 19.26 7.41 7.03
CA SER A 229 19.01 8.55 6.14
C SER A 229 20.31 9.28 5.78
N LEU A 230 20.40 9.74 4.52
CA LEU A 230 21.61 10.40 4.04
C LEU A 230 21.77 11.79 4.65
N ASP A 231 20.66 12.51 4.87
CA ASP A 231 20.66 13.84 5.50
C ASP A 231 21.30 13.81 6.90
N ALA A 232 21.02 12.77 7.68
CA ALA A 232 21.63 12.56 9.00
C ALA A 232 23.13 12.25 8.88
N LEU A 233 23.54 11.41 7.92
CA LEU A 233 24.94 11.07 7.70
C LEU A 233 25.77 12.28 7.23
N VAL A 234 25.24 13.08 6.29
CA VAL A 234 25.85 14.34 5.84
C VAL A 234 25.89 15.35 6.99
N GLY A 235 24.85 15.43 7.82
CA GLY A 235 24.84 16.26 9.03
C GLY A 235 25.91 15.86 10.05
N ILE A 236 26.14 14.57 10.25
CA ILE A 236 27.21 14.04 11.12
C ILE A 236 28.59 14.39 10.54
N PHE A 237 28.85 14.08 9.27
CA PHE A 237 30.13 14.42 8.64
C PHE A 237 30.40 15.93 8.58
N THR A 238 29.37 16.77 8.38
CA THR A 238 29.54 18.23 8.37
C THR A 238 29.87 18.77 9.77
N ARG A 239 29.31 18.18 10.84
CA ARG A 239 29.66 18.52 12.22
C ARG A 239 31.10 18.09 12.55
N LEU A 240 31.44 16.84 12.25
CA LEU A 240 32.77 16.29 12.49
C LEU A 240 33.85 17.05 11.70
N GLY A 241 33.56 17.45 10.45
CA GLY A 241 34.47 18.26 9.64
C GLY A 241 34.77 19.61 10.29
N ARG A 242 33.76 20.31 10.83
CA ARG A 242 33.94 21.58 11.55
C ARG A 242 34.68 21.40 12.88
N GLU A 243 34.40 20.33 13.61
CA GLU A 243 35.09 20.01 14.86
C GLU A 243 36.58 19.72 14.63
N VAL A 244 36.91 18.98 13.55
CA VAL A 244 38.29 18.74 13.11
C VAL A 244 38.96 20.02 12.58
N GLU A 245 38.23 20.89 11.88
CA GLU A 245 38.72 22.18 11.41
C GLU A 245 39.05 23.13 12.59
N GLU A 246 38.17 23.25 13.57
CA GLU A 246 38.35 24.09 14.76
C GLU A 246 39.52 23.60 15.64
N ILE A 247 39.57 22.28 15.93
CA ILE A 247 40.69 21.66 16.67
C ILE A 247 42.00 21.77 15.87
N GLY A 248 41.94 21.57 14.54
CA GLY A 248 43.09 21.66 13.66
C GLY A 248 43.69 23.06 13.63
N ILE A 249 42.87 24.09 13.51
CA ILE A 249 43.29 25.50 13.53
C ILE A 249 43.88 25.87 14.90
N ALA A 250 43.21 25.54 16.01
CA ALA A 250 43.69 25.86 17.36
C ALA A 250 45.03 25.17 17.71
N ASN A 251 45.17 23.89 17.36
CA ASN A 251 46.42 23.16 17.57
C ASN A 251 47.54 23.62 16.61
N THR A 252 47.24 23.91 15.34
CA THR A 252 48.29 24.39 14.42
C THR A 252 48.82 25.76 14.80
N TYR A 253 47.99 26.70 15.26
CA TYR A 253 48.49 27.99 15.77
C TYR A 253 49.43 27.82 16.98
N SER A 254 49.01 27.04 17.99
CA SER A 254 49.85 26.83 19.18
C SER A 254 51.09 25.97 18.93
N LEU A 255 51.08 25.09 17.91
CA LEU A 255 52.28 24.41 17.41
C LEU A 255 53.21 25.37 16.66
N VAL A 256 52.70 26.24 15.80
CA VAL A 256 53.50 27.25 15.07
C VAL A 256 54.16 28.23 16.06
N GLU A 257 53.45 28.67 17.10
CA GLU A 257 53.99 29.54 18.14
C GLU A 257 55.15 28.89 18.92
N ARG A 258 55.00 27.61 19.31
CA ARG A 258 56.07 26.83 19.97
C ARG A 258 57.25 26.53 19.05
N VAL A 259 57.00 26.26 17.76
CA VAL A 259 58.07 26.08 16.78
C VAL A 259 58.82 27.40 16.56
N ALA A 260 58.12 28.54 16.51
CA ALA A 260 58.74 29.85 16.40
C ALA A 260 59.64 30.17 17.61
N SER A 261 59.19 29.91 18.85
CA SER A 261 60.03 30.14 20.04
C SER A 261 61.27 29.25 20.06
N VAL A 262 61.14 27.96 19.72
CA VAL A 262 62.29 27.03 19.64
C VAL A 262 63.25 27.43 18.51
N VAL A 263 62.75 27.94 17.38
CA VAL A 263 63.60 28.44 16.28
C VAL A 263 64.35 29.71 16.69
N GLU A 264 63.73 30.65 17.41
CA GLU A 264 64.43 31.82 17.97
C GLU A 264 65.53 31.40 18.97
N GLU A 265 65.24 30.50 19.90
CA GLU A 265 66.22 29.95 20.85
C GLU A 265 67.38 29.21 20.13
N ALA A 266 67.09 28.54 19.00
CA ALA A 266 68.07 27.80 18.22
C ALA A 266 68.92 28.67 17.27
N LYS A 267 68.54 29.91 16.94
CA LYS A 267 69.31 30.81 16.04
C LYS A 267 70.81 30.89 16.33
N PRO A 268 71.30 31.15 17.56
CA PRO A 268 72.74 31.23 17.83
C PRO A 268 73.46 29.88 17.63
N LEU A 269 72.77 28.75 17.80
CA LEU A 269 73.31 27.43 17.49
C LEU A 269 73.36 27.20 15.97
N LEU A 270 72.31 27.59 15.24
CA LEU A 270 72.26 27.50 13.77
C LEU A 270 73.35 28.34 13.10
N ILE A 271 73.59 29.58 13.56
CA ILE A 271 74.71 30.42 13.09
C ILE A 271 76.06 29.74 13.35
N LYS A 272 76.23 29.11 14.52
CA LYS A 272 77.48 28.43 14.87
C LYS A 272 77.68 27.13 14.09
N ILE A 273 76.61 26.42 13.77
CA ILE A 273 76.61 25.26 12.85
C ILE A 273 76.95 25.72 11.43
N GLN A 274 76.40 26.82 10.94
CA GLN A 274 76.73 27.37 9.63
C GLN A 274 78.21 27.77 9.54
N ALA A 275 78.75 28.47 10.54
CA ALA A 275 80.17 28.82 10.58
C ALA A 275 81.08 27.57 10.52
N MET A 276 80.80 26.54 11.32
CA MET A 276 81.56 25.28 11.22
C MET A 276 81.32 24.52 9.91
N ALA A 277 80.16 24.67 9.27
CA ALA A 277 79.89 24.09 7.96
C ALA A 277 80.68 24.79 6.84
N GLU A 278 80.86 26.11 6.93
CA GLU A 278 81.72 26.90 6.04
C GLU A 278 83.21 26.55 6.25
N ASP A 279 83.67 26.38 7.50
CA ASP A 279 85.03 25.90 7.82
C ASP A 279 85.29 24.45 7.32
N VAL A 280 84.26 23.60 7.31
CA VAL A 280 84.34 22.20 6.84
C VAL A 280 84.12 22.08 5.32
N GLN A 281 83.54 23.08 4.66
CA GLN A 281 83.32 23.11 3.21
C GLN A 281 84.60 22.94 2.36
N PRO A 282 85.76 23.56 2.67
CA PRO A 282 87.01 23.28 1.95
C PRO A 282 87.53 21.86 2.19
N LEU A 283 87.40 21.32 3.41
CA LEU A 283 87.77 19.93 3.69
C LEU A 283 86.89 18.95 2.89
N LEU A 284 85.59 19.22 2.76
CA LEU A 284 84.71 18.45 1.89
C LEU A 284 85.04 18.58 0.40
N ALA A 285 85.64 19.71 -0.03
CA ALA A 285 86.15 19.85 -1.39
C ALA A 285 87.40 18.98 -1.61
N GLU A 286 88.33 18.95 -0.65
CA GLU A 286 89.54 18.12 -0.70
C GLU A 286 89.20 16.61 -0.62
N PHE A 287 88.21 16.22 0.18
CA PHE A 287 87.67 14.84 0.20
C PHE A 287 86.84 14.46 -1.04
N ARG A 288 86.29 15.44 -1.76
CA ARG A 288 85.60 15.23 -3.05
C ARG A 288 86.59 14.98 -4.20
N ASP A 289 87.74 15.68 -4.19
CA ASP A 289 88.77 15.50 -5.21
C ASP A 289 89.66 14.28 -4.95
N SER A 290 89.89 13.90 -3.67
CA SER A 290 90.66 12.71 -3.26
C SER A 290 89.91 11.36 -3.42
N GLY A 291 89.15 11.22 -4.50
CA GLY A 291 88.76 9.94 -5.10
C GLY A 291 87.67 9.12 -4.39
N LEU A 292 87.56 9.19 -3.06
CA LEU A 292 86.72 8.28 -2.24
C LEU A 292 85.24 8.35 -2.61
N LEU A 293 84.72 9.53 -2.97
CA LEU A 293 83.35 9.64 -3.47
C LEU A 293 83.11 8.87 -4.77
N LYS A 294 84.12 8.65 -5.64
CA LYS A 294 83.98 7.80 -6.84
C LYS A 294 83.91 6.32 -6.50
N GLU A 295 84.49 5.88 -5.39
CA GLU A 295 84.32 4.50 -4.89
C GLU A 295 82.95 4.30 -4.26
N VAL A 296 82.42 5.29 -3.54
CA VAL A 296 81.01 5.26 -3.08
C VAL A 296 80.05 5.26 -4.27
N ASP A 297 80.28 6.11 -5.27
CA ASP A 297 79.48 6.17 -6.51
C ASP A 297 79.57 4.87 -7.33
N SER A 298 80.68 4.13 -7.29
CA SER A 298 80.81 2.83 -7.97
C SER A 298 80.15 1.69 -7.16
N LEU A 299 80.35 1.65 -5.85
CA LEU A 299 79.64 0.74 -4.93
C LEU A 299 78.12 0.91 -5.00
N THR A 300 77.61 2.14 -5.03
CA THR A 300 76.18 2.41 -5.21
C THR A 300 75.69 1.90 -6.57
N ARG A 301 76.44 2.12 -7.67
CA ARG A 301 76.07 1.58 -8.99
C ARG A 301 76.06 0.05 -9.02
N SER A 302 77.05 -0.61 -8.44
CA SER A 302 77.09 -2.07 -8.32
C SER A 302 75.94 -2.61 -7.44
N LEU A 303 75.58 -1.93 -6.35
CA LEU A 303 74.43 -2.30 -5.52
C LEU A 303 73.10 -2.13 -6.27
N THR A 304 72.91 -1.06 -7.06
CA THR A 304 71.72 -0.94 -7.91
C THR A 304 71.67 -2.02 -9.00
N GLN A 305 72.81 -2.38 -9.59
CA GLN A 305 72.87 -3.40 -10.64
C GLN A 305 72.58 -4.81 -10.09
N VAL A 306 73.10 -5.15 -8.91
CA VAL A 306 72.73 -6.39 -8.18
C VAL A 306 71.27 -6.36 -7.71
N SER A 307 70.69 -5.18 -7.46
CA SER A 307 69.25 -5.07 -7.12
C SER A 307 68.31 -5.26 -8.31
N GLU A 308 68.78 -5.12 -9.56
CA GLU A 308 67.98 -5.40 -10.76
C GLU A 308 68.09 -6.87 -11.21
N ASP A 309 69.23 -7.52 -10.99
CA ASP A 309 69.49 -8.94 -11.32
C ASP A 309 68.82 -9.95 -10.35
N VAL A 310 67.99 -9.46 -9.41
CA VAL A 310 67.30 -10.23 -8.34
C VAL A 310 65.76 -10.07 -8.45
N ARG A 311 65.25 -9.74 -9.65
CA ARG A 311 63.81 -9.49 -9.91
C ARG A 311 63.23 -10.31 -11.07
#